data_AF-V9LCY7-F1
#
_entry.id   AF-V9LCY7-F1
#
_cell.length_a   1.000
_cell.length_b   1.000
_cell.length_c   1.000
_cell.angle_alpha   90.00
_cell.angle_beta   90.00
_cell.angle_gamma   90.00
#
_symmetry.space_group_name_H-M   'P 1'
#
loop_
_entity.id
_entity.type
_entity.pdbx_description
1 polymer ?
#
loop_
_entity_poly.entity_id
_entity_poly.type
_entity_poly.pdbx_seq_one_letter_code
_entity_poly.pdbx_strand_id
1 'polypeptide(L)'
;CAITENIFNLLPQTEPFKVPISKRCAVVGNGGILTNSSCGEEIDQADFVFRCNLAPIIGREDDVGSKTDLVTANPSIFSIKYQNLNFRRKPFWESTQVYGKALILLPAFAYSAHTNMVFKVSYTLEDFGSKLQPIYLNPSYMVNITQFWKSVGVTETRLSSGLIVLSAALELCDEVWLYGFWPFSKNMEGMKIFNHYYDNIPPKRSAHVMPREFYRLLQLHTKGILKLRAGKCKNKPTDI
;
A
#
# COMPACT_ATOMS: atom_id res chain seq x y z
N CYS A 1 -13.95 1.98 -21.93
CA CYS A 1 -13.60 0.55 -21.78
C CYS A 1 -14.92 -0.16 -21.49
N ALA A 2 -15.33 -1.11 -22.32
CA ALA A 2 -16.50 -1.94 -22.03
C ALA A 2 -16.04 -3.12 -21.16
N ILE A 3 -16.79 -3.42 -20.10
CA ILE A 3 -16.56 -4.63 -19.30
C ILE A 3 -17.01 -5.81 -20.15
N THR A 4 -16.06 -6.62 -20.60
CA THR A 4 -16.36 -7.88 -21.29
C THR A 4 -16.71 -8.96 -20.26
N GLU A 5 -17.36 -10.04 -20.71
CA GLU A 5 -17.67 -11.19 -19.86
C GLU A 5 -16.41 -11.77 -19.19
N ASN A 6 -15.31 -11.89 -19.93
CA ASN A 6 -14.03 -12.33 -19.37
C ASN A 6 -13.54 -11.42 -18.24
N ILE A 7 -13.67 -10.10 -18.39
CA ILE A 7 -13.29 -9.15 -17.34
C ILE A 7 -14.24 -9.27 -16.14
N PHE A 8 -15.53 -9.42 -16.39
CA PHE A 8 -16.54 -9.57 -15.35
C PHE A 8 -16.27 -10.81 -14.47
N ASN A 9 -15.89 -11.92 -15.09
CA ASN A 9 -15.58 -13.17 -14.40
C ASN A 9 -14.30 -13.10 -13.54
N LEU A 10 -13.41 -12.13 -13.79
CA LEU A 10 -12.25 -11.86 -12.94
C LEU A 10 -12.59 -11.05 -11.69
N LEU A 11 -13.75 -10.39 -11.65
CA LEU A 11 -14.15 -9.59 -10.49
C LEU A 11 -14.57 -10.50 -9.33
N PRO A 12 -14.34 -10.08 -8.06
CA PRO A 12 -14.84 -10.81 -6.91
C PRO A 12 -16.36 -11.00 -7.00
N GLN A 13 -16.81 -12.26 -6.93
CA GLN A 13 -18.23 -12.61 -7.00
C GLN A 13 -18.95 -12.37 -5.66
N THR A 14 -18.18 -12.32 -4.57
CA THR A 14 -18.66 -12.01 -3.23
C THR A 14 -17.83 -10.87 -2.68
N GLU A 15 -18.42 -10.10 -1.77
CA GLU A 15 -17.70 -9.06 -1.03
C GLU A 15 -16.45 -9.66 -0.35
N PRO A 16 -15.23 -9.22 -0.69
CA PRO A 16 -14.01 -9.75 -0.11
C PRO A 16 -13.85 -9.39 1.38
N PHE A 17 -14.62 -8.43 1.88
CA PHE A 17 -14.47 -7.87 3.23
C PHE A 17 -15.79 -7.86 4.02
N LYS A 18 -15.81 -8.46 5.21
CA LYS A 18 -16.91 -8.23 6.18
C LYS A 18 -16.47 -7.13 7.15
N VAL A 19 -17.28 -6.09 7.29
CA VAL A 19 -16.95 -4.92 8.14
C VAL A 19 -17.49 -5.11 9.57
N PRO A 20 -16.71 -4.78 10.62
CA PRO A 20 -15.27 -4.50 10.58
C PRO A 20 -14.48 -5.79 10.31
N ILE A 21 -13.40 -5.69 9.53
CA ILE A 21 -12.57 -6.85 9.17
C ILE A 21 -11.68 -7.26 10.35
N SER A 22 -11.27 -6.31 11.18
CA SER A 22 -10.21 -6.51 12.17
C SER A 22 -10.22 -5.45 13.28
N LYS A 23 -9.70 -5.81 14.46
CA LYS A 23 -9.61 -4.87 15.58
C LYS A 23 -8.43 -3.93 15.38
N ARG A 24 -7.22 -4.48 15.20
CA ARG A 24 -6.00 -3.69 14.97
C ARG A 24 -5.42 -3.94 13.58
N CYS A 25 -5.29 -2.88 12.80
CA CYS A 25 -4.67 -2.90 11.48
C CYS A 25 -3.34 -2.17 11.46
N ALA A 26 -2.36 -2.74 10.75
CA ALA A 26 -1.11 -2.06 10.40
C ALA A 26 -1.14 -1.67 8.93
N VAL A 27 -0.83 -0.41 8.64
CA VAL A 27 -0.64 0.10 7.29
C VAL A 27 0.83 0.44 7.11
N VAL A 28 1.50 -0.32 6.27
CA VAL A 28 2.94 -0.23 6.02
C VAL A 28 3.17 0.51 4.70
N GLY A 29 3.60 1.76 4.85
CA GLY A 29 4.17 2.57 3.77
C GLY A 29 5.60 2.17 3.45
N ASN A 30 6.17 2.82 2.45
CA ASN A 30 7.47 2.40 1.89
C ASN A 30 8.65 3.24 2.37
N GLY A 31 8.44 4.21 3.26
CA GLY A 31 9.45 5.21 3.65
C GLY A 31 10.69 4.59 4.29
N GLY A 32 11.85 5.16 3.98
CA GLY A 32 13.15 4.71 4.51
C GLY A 32 13.34 4.85 6.01
N ILE A 33 12.39 5.49 6.72
CA ILE A 33 12.35 5.54 8.18
C ILE A 33 12.23 4.14 8.82
N LEU A 34 11.76 3.14 8.06
CA LEU A 34 11.65 1.76 8.55
C LEU A 34 12.99 1.05 8.65
N THR A 35 14.03 1.49 7.94
CA THR A 35 15.35 0.85 7.98
C THR A 35 15.94 0.89 9.39
N ASN A 36 16.29 -0.28 9.94
CA ASN A 36 16.76 -0.48 11.31
C ASN A 36 15.78 0.01 12.40
N SER A 37 14.48 -0.05 12.12
CA SER A 37 13.42 0.29 13.07
C SER A 37 13.07 -0.85 14.02
N SER A 38 13.36 -2.10 13.62
CA SER A 38 12.95 -3.32 14.34
C SER A 38 11.45 -3.41 14.59
N CYS A 39 10.64 -2.84 13.67
CA CYS A 39 9.19 -2.80 13.76
C CYS A 39 8.49 -4.06 13.26
N GLY A 40 9.20 -5.02 12.67
CA GLY A 40 8.59 -6.16 12.02
C GLY A 40 7.71 -7.01 12.93
N GLU A 41 8.17 -7.27 14.15
CA GLU A 41 7.38 -8.02 15.13
C GLU A 41 6.11 -7.28 15.55
N GLU A 42 6.17 -5.97 15.75
CA GLU A 42 5.00 -5.14 16.12
C GLU A 42 3.99 -5.07 14.96
N ILE A 43 4.48 -4.99 13.72
CA ILE A 43 3.64 -5.02 12.51
C ILE A 43 2.93 -6.37 12.38
N ASP A 44 3.65 -7.48 12.55
CA ASP A 44 3.10 -8.83 12.38
C ASP A 44 2.09 -9.22 13.48
N GLN A 45 2.07 -8.51 14.60
CA GLN A 45 1.06 -8.64 15.66
C GLN A 45 -0.31 -8.02 15.30
N ALA A 46 -0.40 -7.18 14.26
CA ALA A 46 -1.69 -6.65 13.83
C ALA A 46 -2.61 -7.76 13.31
N ASP A 47 -3.92 -7.61 13.46
CA ASP A 47 -4.91 -8.56 12.94
C ASP A 47 -4.91 -8.55 11.40
N PHE A 48 -4.68 -7.39 10.79
CA PHE A 48 -4.61 -7.21 9.33
C PHE A 48 -3.50 -6.23 8.92
N VAL A 49 -2.72 -6.59 7.90
CA VAL A 49 -1.58 -5.81 7.40
C VAL A 49 -1.80 -5.38 5.95
N PHE A 50 -1.90 -4.06 5.76
CA PHE A 50 -1.91 -3.39 4.46
C PHE A 50 -0.50 -2.98 4.04
N ARG A 51 -0.10 -3.28 2.80
CA ARG A 51 1.20 -2.91 2.23
C ARG A 51 1.06 -2.14 0.92
N CYS A 52 2.06 -1.32 0.61
CA CYS A 52 2.04 -0.46 -0.57
C CYS A 52 2.92 -0.95 -1.71
N ASN A 53 2.37 -0.98 -2.93
CA ASN A 53 3.11 -1.03 -4.20
C ASN A 53 4.08 -2.21 -4.35
N LEU A 54 3.70 -3.41 -3.89
CA LEU A 54 4.52 -4.63 -3.94
C LEU A 54 5.96 -4.41 -3.43
N ALA A 55 6.11 -3.61 -2.38
CA ALA A 55 7.39 -3.31 -1.78
C ALA A 55 8.07 -4.59 -1.25
N PRO A 56 9.37 -4.80 -1.53
CA PRO A 56 10.06 -6.04 -1.16
C PRO A 56 10.06 -6.26 0.36
N ILE A 57 9.84 -7.50 0.77
CA ILE A 57 9.86 -7.93 2.18
C ILE A 57 11.13 -8.72 2.50
N ILE A 58 11.54 -9.60 1.57
CA ILE A 58 12.67 -10.53 1.77
C ILE A 58 13.95 -9.76 2.14
N GLY A 59 14.57 -10.17 3.24
CA GLY A 59 15.80 -9.60 3.80
C GLY A 59 15.59 -8.30 4.60
N ARG A 60 14.34 -7.98 4.96
CA ARG A 60 13.96 -6.78 5.73
C ARG A 60 12.85 -7.06 6.76
N GLU A 61 12.56 -8.32 7.01
CA GLU A 61 11.47 -8.79 7.86
C GLU A 61 11.57 -8.23 9.28
N ASP A 62 12.79 -8.05 9.81
CA ASP A 62 13.02 -7.45 11.13
C ASP A 62 12.43 -6.04 11.25
N ASP A 63 12.43 -5.29 10.16
CA ASP A 63 11.98 -3.89 10.11
C ASP A 63 10.54 -3.74 9.67
N VAL A 64 10.12 -4.52 8.66
CA VAL A 64 8.83 -4.33 8.00
C VAL A 64 7.84 -5.47 8.21
N GLY A 65 8.24 -6.54 8.88
CA GLY A 65 7.42 -7.72 9.13
C GLY A 65 7.26 -8.59 7.89
N SER A 66 6.68 -9.76 8.08
CA SER A 66 6.42 -10.76 7.04
C SER A 66 4.93 -10.89 6.69
N LYS A 67 4.03 -10.55 7.62
CA LYS A 67 2.58 -10.67 7.45
C LYS A 67 2.09 -9.69 6.39
N THR A 68 1.23 -10.16 5.50
CA THR A 68 0.54 -9.36 4.49
C THR A 68 -0.83 -9.93 4.26
N ASP A 69 -1.86 -9.09 4.39
CA ASP A 69 -3.24 -9.47 4.09
C ASP A 69 -3.75 -8.74 2.84
N LEU A 70 -3.29 -7.51 2.62
CA LEU A 70 -3.53 -6.75 1.40
C LEU A 70 -2.27 -6.02 0.94
N VAL A 71 -1.97 -6.07 -0.36
CA VAL A 71 -0.91 -5.27 -0.98
C VAL A 71 -1.42 -4.55 -2.22
N THR A 72 -1.10 -3.27 -2.37
CA THR A 72 -1.43 -2.53 -3.61
C THR A 72 -0.38 -2.73 -4.69
N ALA A 73 -0.76 -2.54 -5.95
CA ALA A 73 0.20 -2.45 -7.05
C ALA A 73 -0.16 -1.32 -8.01
N ASN A 74 0.66 -0.27 -8.04
CA ASN A 74 0.52 0.78 -9.02
C ASN A 74 0.81 0.26 -10.45
N PRO A 75 -0.01 0.61 -11.46
CA PRO A 75 0.19 0.21 -12.85
C PRO A 75 1.60 0.44 -13.41
N SER A 76 2.27 1.49 -12.95
CA SER A 76 3.65 1.83 -13.38
C SER A 76 4.67 0.74 -13.03
N ILE A 77 4.44 -0.06 -12.00
CA ILE A 77 5.30 -1.20 -11.64
C ILE A 77 5.36 -2.18 -12.81
N PHE A 78 4.20 -2.53 -13.37
CA PHE A 78 4.10 -3.48 -14.47
C PHE A 78 4.70 -2.93 -15.76
N SER A 79 4.47 -1.65 -16.07
CA SER A 79 5.01 -1.04 -17.28
C SER A 79 6.52 -0.87 -17.22
N ILE A 80 7.07 -0.41 -16.09
CA ILE A 80 8.50 -0.08 -15.95
C ILE A 80 9.33 -1.34 -15.65
N LYS A 81 8.93 -2.14 -14.66
CA LYS A 81 9.75 -3.26 -14.16
C LYS A 81 9.51 -4.55 -14.96
N TYR A 82 8.28 -4.74 -15.44
CA TYR A 82 7.84 -6.02 -16.04
C TYR A 82 7.40 -5.89 -17.50
N GLN A 83 7.77 -4.80 -18.19
CA GLN A 83 7.53 -4.61 -19.63
C GLN A 83 6.06 -4.87 -20.05
N ASN A 84 5.12 -4.29 -19.29
CA ASN A 84 3.67 -4.46 -19.47
C ASN A 84 3.18 -5.91 -19.39
N LEU A 85 3.96 -6.81 -18.77
CA LEU A 85 3.70 -8.25 -18.70
C LEU A 85 3.61 -8.92 -20.09
N ASN A 86 4.20 -8.31 -21.13
CA ASN A 86 4.25 -8.92 -22.47
C ASN A 86 5.25 -10.07 -22.53
N PHE A 87 6.41 -9.92 -21.85
CA PHE A 87 7.50 -10.90 -21.87
C PHE A 87 7.95 -11.30 -20.46
N ARG A 88 7.81 -10.42 -19.47
CA ARG A 88 8.32 -10.64 -18.09
C ARG A 88 7.23 -11.07 -17.11
N ARG A 89 6.43 -12.07 -17.48
CA ARG A 89 5.35 -12.64 -16.64
C ARG A 89 5.89 -13.48 -15.48
N LYS A 90 6.81 -14.41 -15.77
CA LYS A 90 7.43 -15.28 -14.76
C LYS A 90 8.17 -14.50 -13.66
N PRO A 91 9.06 -13.53 -13.97
CA PRO A 91 9.71 -12.71 -12.94
C PRO A 91 8.73 -11.90 -12.09
N PHE A 92 7.60 -11.47 -12.67
CA PHE A 92 6.55 -10.83 -11.90
C PHE A 92 5.93 -11.81 -10.90
N TRP A 93 5.46 -12.96 -11.37
CA TRP A 93 4.88 -13.99 -10.51
C TRP A 93 5.84 -14.45 -9.39
N GLU A 94 7.12 -14.68 -9.72
CA GLU A 94 8.16 -15.04 -8.73
C GLU A 94 8.27 -13.98 -7.62
N SER A 95 8.24 -12.69 -8.00
CA SER A 95 8.32 -11.60 -7.02
C SER A 95 7.07 -11.47 -6.13
N THR A 96 5.96 -12.10 -6.51
CA THR A 96 4.71 -12.07 -5.72
C THR A 96 4.57 -13.22 -4.73
N GLN A 97 5.43 -14.24 -4.78
CA GLN A 97 5.29 -15.44 -3.94
C GLN A 97 5.37 -15.14 -2.44
N VAL A 98 6.12 -14.10 -2.05
CA VAL A 98 6.27 -13.67 -0.66
C VAL A 98 4.95 -13.24 -0.01
N TYR A 99 3.95 -12.83 -0.80
CA TYR A 99 2.65 -12.38 -0.28
C TYR A 99 1.65 -13.53 -0.05
N GLY A 100 2.00 -14.77 -0.41
CA GLY A 100 1.18 -15.94 -0.11
C GLY A 100 -0.27 -15.82 -0.61
N LYS A 101 -1.23 -15.91 0.33
CA LYS A 101 -2.68 -15.85 0.07
C LYS A 101 -3.27 -14.45 0.21
N ALA A 102 -2.45 -13.40 0.27
CA ALA A 102 -2.92 -12.03 0.41
C ALA A 102 -3.79 -11.59 -0.79
N LEU A 103 -4.47 -10.48 -0.60
CA LEU A 103 -5.18 -9.77 -1.66
C LEU A 103 -4.21 -8.79 -2.35
N ILE A 104 -4.25 -8.73 -3.69
CA ILE A 104 -3.58 -7.68 -4.46
C ILE A 104 -4.61 -6.69 -5.00
N LEU A 105 -4.57 -5.46 -4.47
CA LEU A 105 -5.48 -4.39 -4.83
C LEU A 105 -4.98 -3.60 -6.05
N LEU A 106 -5.74 -3.71 -7.14
CA LEU A 106 -5.38 -3.21 -8.46
C LEU A 106 -6.29 -2.04 -8.89
N PRO A 107 -5.73 -0.87 -9.28
CA PRO A 107 -6.51 0.27 -9.76
C PRO A 107 -6.85 0.16 -11.27
N ALA A 108 -7.50 -0.94 -11.69
CA ALA A 108 -7.81 -1.20 -13.11
C ALA A 108 -8.64 -0.08 -13.77
N PHE A 109 -9.47 0.60 -12.99
CA PHE A 109 -10.40 1.62 -13.46
C PHE A 109 -9.96 3.06 -13.14
N ALA A 110 -8.78 3.26 -12.53
CA ALA A 110 -8.28 4.59 -12.23
C ALA A 110 -7.79 5.32 -13.50
N TYR A 111 -7.28 4.59 -14.49
CA TYR A 111 -6.81 5.13 -15.78
C TYR A 111 -7.15 4.16 -16.90
N SER A 112 -7.97 4.61 -17.85
CA SER A 112 -8.40 3.80 -19.00
C SER A 112 -7.23 3.24 -19.82
N ALA A 113 -6.13 4.00 -19.94
CA ALA A 113 -4.93 3.56 -20.64
C ALA A 113 -4.21 2.36 -19.99
N HIS A 114 -4.47 2.09 -18.70
CA HIS A 114 -3.83 1.00 -17.96
C HIS A 114 -4.74 -0.21 -17.75
N THR A 115 -6.06 -0.09 -18.00
CA THR A 115 -7.04 -1.14 -17.71
C THR A 115 -6.66 -2.50 -18.29
N ASN A 116 -6.37 -2.58 -19.60
CA ASN A 116 -6.01 -3.85 -20.26
C ASN A 116 -4.73 -4.47 -19.69
N MET A 117 -3.74 -3.63 -19.36
CA MET A 117 -2.49 -4.09 -18.76
C MET A 117 -2.74 -4.63 -17.34
N VAL A 118 -3.58 -3.96 -16.55
CA VAL A 118 -3.91 -4.42 -15.20
C VAL A 118 -4.61 -5.78 -15.23
N PHE A 119 -5.47 -6.06 -16.21
CA PHE A 119 -6.06 -7.40 -16.34
C PHE A 119 -5.04 -8.50 -16.73
N LYS A 120 -3.93 -8.15 -17.40
CA LYS A 120 -2.82 -9.11 -17.61
C LYS A 120 -2.19 -9.58 -16.30
N VAL A 121 -2.30 -8.80 -15.23
CA VAL A 121 -1.85 -9.21 -13.90
C VAL A 121 -2.63 -10.44 -13.46
N SER A 122 -3.96 -10.40 -13.53
CA SER A 122 -4.83 -11.50 -13.11
C SER A 122 -4.61 -12.76 -13.95
N TYR A 123 -4.56 -12.64 -15.27
CA TYR A 123 -4.22 -13.78 -16.13
C TYR A 123 -2.83 -14.33 -15.83
N THR A 124 -1.86 -13.50 -15.44
CA THR A 124 -0.53 -13.97 -15.02
C THR A 124 -0.59 -14.69 -13.67
N LEU A 125 -1.37 -14.22 -12.72
CA LEU A 125 -1.51 -14.93 -11.45
C LEU A 125 -2.22 -16.28 -11.65
N GLU A 126 -3.23 -16.34 -12.50
CA GLU A 126 -3.96 -17.56 -12.86
C GLU A 126 -3.07 -18.57 -13.60
N ASP A 127 -2.42 -18.18 -14.69
CA ASP A 127 -1.59 -19.07 -15.52
C ASP A 127 -0.46 -19.75 -14.73
N PHE A 128 0.07 -19.07 -13.71
CA PHE A 128 1.14 -19.59 -12.85
C PHE A 128 0.62 -20.16 -11.52
N GLY A 129 -0.69 -20.37 -11.36
CA GLY A 129 -1.27 -20.99 -10.16
C GLY A 129 -0.97 -20.25 -8.86
N SER A 130 -0.95 -18.91 -8.91
CA SER A 130 -0.65 -18.07 -7.76
C SER A 130 -1.72 -18.19 -6.67
N LYS A 131 -1.30 -18.12 -5.42
CA LYS A 131 -2.20 -18.01 -4.25
C LYS A 131 -2.68 -16.59 -3.99
N LEU A 132 -1.99 -15.59 -4.56
CA LEU A 132 -2.32 -14.18 -4.40
C LEU A 132 -3.60 -13.86 -5.18
N GLN A 133 -4.54 -13.22 -4.52
CA GLN A 133 -5.90 -13.03 -5.04
C GLN A 133 -6.09 -11.59 -5.57
N PRO A 134 -6.31 -11.40 -6.88
CA PRO A 134 -6.54 -10.06 -7.44
C PRO A 134 -7.92 -9.52 -7.06
N ILE A 135 -7.94 -8.27 -6.59
CA ILE A 135 -9.14 -7.48 -6.37
C ILE A 135 -8.97 -6.09 -7.00
N TYR A 136 -10.07 -5.41 -7.29
CA TYR A 136 -10.05 -4.17 -8.06
C TYR A 136 -10.66 -3.01 -7.29
N LEU A 137 -10.01 -1.85 -7.35
CA LEU A 137 -10.55 -0.63 -6.77
C LEU A 137 -11.81 -0.21 -7.52
N ASN A 138 -12.89 -0.03 -6.77
CA ASN A 138 -14.14 0.50 -7.30
C ASN A 138 -13.92 1.96 -7.76
N PRO A 139 -14.30 2.32 -9.01
CA PRO A 139 -14.08 3.67 -9.52
C PRO A 139 -14.88 4.75 -8.78
N SER A 140 -16.10 4.44 -8.32
CA SER A 140 -16.91 5.37 -7.52
C SER A 140 -16.28 5.60 -6.15
N TYR A 141 -15.76 4.55 -5.51
CA TYR A 141 -15.00 4.68 -4.26
C TYR A 141 -13.80 5.62 -4.44
N MET A 142 -13.03 5.45 -5.52
CA MET A 142 -11.90 6.34 -5.84
C MET A 142 -12.29 7.81 -6.00
N VAL A 143 -13.44 8.09 -6.62
CA VAL A 143 -13.99 9.46 -6.72
C VAL A 143 -14.33 10.00 -5.33
N ASN A 144 -15.03 9.21 -4.52
CA ASN A 144 -15.48 9.63 -3.19
C ASN A 144 -14.31 9.93 -2.24
N ILE A 145 -13.32 9.04 -2.14
CA ILE A 145 -12.16 9.29 -1.28
C ILE A 145 -11.35 10.49 -1.78
N THR A 146 -11.25 10.68 -3.10
CA THR A 146 -10.56 11.85 -3.67
C THR A 146 -11.26 13.15 -3.27
N GLN A 147 -12.59 13.19 -3.31
CA GLN A 147 -13.38 14.35 -2.87
C GLN A 147 -13.23 14.59 -1.36
N PHE A 148 -13.30 13.53 -0.55
CA PHE A 148 -13.09 13.61 0.90
C PHE A 148 -11.73 14.23 1.23
N TRP A 149 -10.64 13.68 0.70
CA TRP A 149 -9.28 14.17 0.98
C TRP A 149 -9.08 15.62 0.50
N LYS A 150 -9.68 16.00 -0.63
CA LYS A 150 -9.71 17.40 -1.09
C LYS A 150 -10.42 18.32 -0.10
N SER A 151 -11.54 17.90 0.47
CA SER A 151 -12.29 18.68 1.45
C SER A 151 -11.50 18.96 2.73
N VAL A 152 -10.57 18.06 3.09
CA VAL A 152 -9.65 18.23 4.22
C VAL A 152 -8.27 18.76 3.82
N GLY A 153 -8.16 19.31 2.60
CA GLY A 153 -6.99 20.07 2.15
C GLY A 153 -5.81 19.26 1.62
N VAL A 154 -6.04 18.05 1.13
CA VAL A 154 -5.12 17.30 0.25
C VAL A 154 -5.49 17.65 -1.19
N THR A 155 -4.76 18.59 -1.79
CA THR A 155 -5.11 19.21 -3.08
C THR A 155 -4.43 18.56 -4.28
N GLU A 156 -3.63 17.52 -4.04
CA GLU A 156 -2.90 16.79 -5.07
C GLU A 156 -3.88 16.18 -6.09
N THR A 157 -3.48 16.17 -7.36
CA THR A 157 -4.32 15.64 -8.45
C THR A 157 -4.64 14.16 -8.25
N ARG A 158 -3.78 13.43 -7.54
CA ARG A 158 -3.87 12.00 -7.29
C ARG A 158 -3.52 11.71 -5.84
N LEU A 159 -4.31 10.87 -5.18
CA LEU A 159 -3.96 10.34 -3.87
C LEU A 159 -2.80 9.34 -3.98
N SER A 160 -1.90 9.34 -3.01
CA SER A 160 -0.86 8.31 -2.91
C SER A 160 -1.50 6.93 -2.63
N SER A 161 -0.82 5.85 -3.02
CA SER A 161 -1.25 4.49 -2.64
C SER A 161 -1.44 4.36 -1.12
N GLY A 162 -0.60 5.08 -0.35
CA GLY A 162 -0.68 5.14 1.12
C GLY A 162 -1.99 5.73 1.62
N LEU A 163 -2.45 6.86 1.06
CA LEU A 163 -3.76 7.44 1.42
C LEU A 163 -4.93 6.55 0.98
N ILE A 164 -4.82 5.86 -0.16
CA ILE A 164 -5.86 4.93 -0.62
C ILE A 164 -6.02 3.78 0.39
N VAL A 165 -4.92 3.13 0.79
CA VAL A 165 -5.00 2.02 1.78
C VAL A 165 -5.35 2.51 3.17
N LEU A 166 -4.92 3.72 3.57
CA LEU A 166 -5.33 4.31 4.84
C LEU A 166 -6.85 4.56 4.87
N SER A 167 -7.43 5.07 3.78
CA SER A 167 -8.89 5.28 3.70
C SER A 167 -9.64 3.98 3.92
N ALA A 168 -9.20 2.90 3.25
CA ALA A 168 -9.76 1.57 3.46
C ALA A 168 -9.55 1.09 4.91
N ALA A 169 -8.35 1.22 5.47
CA ALA A 169 -8.09 0.80 6.85
C ALA A 169 -8.97 1.53 7.88
N LEU A 170 -9.23 2.84 7.70
CA LEU A 170 -10.10 3.61 8.58
C LEU A 170 -11.58 3.19 8.50
N GLU A 171 -12.02 2.65 7.36
CA GLU A 171 -13.39 2.16 7.17
C GLU A 171 -13.56 0.70 7.64
N LEU A 172 -12.46 -0.05 7.71
CA LEU A 172 -12.48 -1.50 7.88
C LEU A 172 -11.96 -1.99 9.24
N CYS A 173 -11.33 -1.12 10.03
CA CYS A 173 -10.63 -1.48 11.26
C CYS A 173 -11.01 -0.58 12.44
N ASP A 174 -11.01 -1.14 13.66
CA ASP A 174 -11.28 -0.36 14.88
C ASP A 174 -10.08 0.53 15.27
N GLU A 175 -8.85 0.05 15.03
CA GLU A 175 -7.60 0.74 15.37
C GLU A 175 -6.60 0.65 14.21
N VAL A 176 -6.03 1.79 13.80
CA VAL A 176 -5.10 1.87 12.66
C VAL A 176 -3.73 2.40 13.09
N TRP A 177 -2.68 1.62 12.81
CA TRP A 177 -1.29 1.99 13.03
C TRP A 177 -0.58 2.18 11.69
N LEU A 178 0.07 3.32 11.52
CA LEU A 178 0.85 3.67 10.34
C LEU A 178 2.34 3.45 10.58
N TYR A 179 3.01 2.77 9.66
CA TYR A 179 4.44 2.53 9.67
C TYR A 179 5.04 2.99 8.34
N GLY A 180 6.22 3.61 8.35
CA GLY A 180 6.90 4.00 7.10
C GLY A 180 6.28 5.18 6.35
N PHE A 181 5.38 5.93 7.00
CA PHE A 181 4.82 7.17 6.46
C PHE A 181 5.71 8.34 6.86
N TRP A 182 6.83 8.52 6.16
CA TRP A 182 7.79 9.59 6.44
C TRP A 182 8.39 10.12 5.14
N PRO A 183 7.96 11.31 4.67
CA PRO A 183 8.34 11.81 3.36
C PRO A 183 9.59 12.69 3.36
N PHE A 184 10.39 12.65 4.42
CA PHE A 184 11.56 13.52 4.59
C PHE A 184 12.86 12.73 4.42
N SER A 185 13.91 13.40 3.95
CA SER A 185 15.23 12.81 3.71
C SER A 185 16.09 12.66 4.97
N LYS A 186 15.56 13.07 6.13
CA LYS A 186 16.20 12.93 7.43
C LYS A 186 15.20 12.35 8.42
N ASN A 187 15.66 11.53 9.34
CA ASN A 187 14.85 11.05 10.46
C ASN A 187 14.74 12.12 11.58
N MET A 188 14.11 11.76 12.70
CA MET A 188 13.92 12.67 13.83
C MET A 188 15.23 13.12 14.49
N GLU A 189 16.27 12.28 14.46
CA GLU A 189 17.60 12.62 14.96
C GLU A 189 18.45 13.42 13.94
N GLY A 190 17.89 13.79 12.79
CA GLY A 190 18.56 14.55 11.75
C GLY A 190 19.52 13.74 10.86
N MET A 191 19.57 12.42 11.04
CA MET A 191 20.36 11.51 10.21
C MET A 191 19.72 11.34 8.84
N LYS A 192 20.54 11.35 7.78
CA LYS A 192 20.05 11.13 6.41
C LYS A 192 19.50 9.72 6.26
N ILE A 193 18.35 9.62 5.63
CA ILE A 193 17.68 8.36 5.31
C ILE A 193 17.34 8.33 3.82
N PHE A 194 17.16 7.12 3.29
CA PHE A 194 16.71 6.94 1.92
C PHE A 194 15.21 7.24 1.77
N ASN A 195 14.79 7.46 0.53
CA ASN A 195 13.37 7.67 0.22
C ASN A 195 12.53 6.43 0.56
N HIS A 196 13.01 5.24 0.18
CA HIS A 196 12.37 3.98 0.54
C HIS A 196 13.28 3.14 1.44
N TYR A 197 12.68 2.20 2.16
CA TYR A 197 13.46 1.25 2.97
C TYR A 197 14.25 0.24 2.11
N TYR A 198 13.98 0.22 0.79
CA TYR A 198 14.57 -0.74 -0.15
C TYR A 198 15.36 -0.14 -1.30
N ASP A 199 15.22 1.16 -1.55
CA ASP A 199 15.97 1.91 -2.55
C ASP A 199 15.99 3.40 -2.19
N ASN A 200 16.69 4.21 -2.98
CA ASN A 200 16.73 5.66 -2.79
C ASN A 200 16.04 6.45 -3.92
N ILE A 201 15.03 5.87 -4.57
CA ILE A 201 14.31 6.50 -5.68
C ILE A 201 13.34 7.56 -5.12
N PRO A 202 13.51 8.86 -5.44
CA PRO A 202 12.59 9.89 -4.97
C PRO A 202 11.22 9.80 -5.69
N PRO A 203 10.14 10.26 -5.04
CA PRO A 203 8.85 10.37 -5.69
C PRO A 203 8.94 11.36 -6.87
N LYS A 204 8.18 11.10 -7.94
CA LYS A 204 8.01 12.07 -9.02
C LYS A 204 7.35 13.33 -8.45
N ARG A 205 8.07 14.47 -8.46
CA ARG A 205 7.58 15.75 -7.92
C ARG A 205 6.26 16.23 -8.53
N SER A 206 5.95 15.79 -9.76
CA SER A 206 4.70 16.10 -10.45
C SER A 206 3.49 15.25 -10.02
N ALA A 207 3.69 14.18 -9.25
CA ALA A 207 2.64 13.24 -8.89
C ALA A 207 2.05 13.49 -7.49
N HIS A 208 2.90 13.75 -6.48
CA HIS A 208 2.49 13.92 -5.08
C HIS A 208 3.37 14.93 -4.34
N VAL A 209 2.77 15.74 -3.47
CA VAL A 209 3.49 16.57 -2.48
C VAL A 209 3.38 15.91 -1.12
N MET A 210 4.17 14.87 -0.92
CA MET A 210 4.13 14.00 0.25
C MET A 210 4.19 14.72 1.62
N PRO A 211 4.90 15.86 1.79
CA PRO A 211 4.85 16.62 3.06
C PRO A 211 3.45 17.12 3.45
N ARG A 212 2.57 17.43 2.48
CA ARG A 212 1.20 17.87 2.76
C ARG A 212 0.32 16.72 3.23
N GLU A 213 0.43 15.57 2.56
CA GLU A 213 -0.23 14.34 3.00
C GLU A 213 0.19 13.99 4.43
N PHE A 214 1.51 14.00 4.71
CA PHE A 214 2.04 13.73 6.04
C PHE A 214 1.52 14.69 7.11
N TYR A 215 1.38 15.98 6.82
CA TYR A 215 0.80 16.93 7.76
C TYR A 215 -0.62 16.52 8.18
N ARG A 216 -1.43 16.01 7.25
CA ARG A 216 -2.76 15.47 7.57
C ARG A 216 -2.69 14.20 8.42
N LEU A 217 -1.75 13.30 8.12
CA LEU A 217 -1.53 12.11 8.94
C LEU A 217 -1.17 12.48 10.39
N LEU A 218 -0.31 13.50 10.56
CA LEU A 218 0.05 14.00 11.88
C LEU A 218 -1.16 14.60 12.61
N GLN A 219 -2.02 15.34 11.93
CA GLN A 219 -3.26 15.87 12.53
C GLN A 219 -4.25 14.76 12.94
N LEU A 220 -4.35 13.69 12.15
CA LEU A 220 -5.18 12.53 12.52
C LEU A 220 -4.58 11.80 13.73
N HIS A 221 -3.25 11.72 13.78
CA HIS A 221 -2.53 11.14 14.91
C HIS A 221 -2.77 11.92 16.21
N THR A 222 -2.64 13.24 16.20
CA THR A 222 -2.84 14.07 17.40
C THR A 222 -4.29 14.06 17.89
N LYS A 223 -5.26 13.76 17.01
CA LYS A 223 -6.67 13.57 17.37
C LYS A 223 -6.99 12.16 17.88
N GLY A 224 -6.02 11.25 17.91
CA GLY A 224 -6.23 9.85 18.31
C GLY A 224 -7.00 9.01 17.29
N ILE A 225 -7.18 9.49 16.05
CA ILE A 225 -7.89 8.75 14.99
C ILE A 225 -7.02 7.61 14.44
N LEU A 226 -5.70 7.80 14.43
CA LEU A 226 -4.73 6.78 14.04
C LEU A 226 -3.44 6.92 14.86
N LYS A 227 -2.58 5.91 14.84
CA LYS A 227 -1.27 5.93 15.50
C LYS A 227 -0.17 5.97 14.46
N LEU A 228 0.65 7.03 14.45
CA LEU A 228 1.76 7.19 13.50
C LEU A 228 3.07 6.75 14.15
N ARG A 229 3.64 5.62 13.70
CA ARG A 229 4.96 5.13 14.12
C ARG A 229 6.04 5.69 13.19
N ALA A 230 6.80 6.66 13.70
CA ALA A 230 7.86 7.34 12.96
C ALA A 230 9.27 7.13 13.56
N GLY A 231 9.41 6.19 14.49
CA GLY A 231 10.68 5.81 15.11
C GLY A 231 10.79 4.29 15.33
N LYS A 232 11.82 3.86 16.05
CA LYS A 232 12.06 2.44 16.35
C LYS A 232 10.93 1.83 17.18
N CYS A 233 10.66 0.53 16.97
CA CYS A 233 9.69 -0.22 17.76
C CYS A 233 10.33 -0.91 18.97
N LYS A 234 11.57 -1.40 18.81
CA LYS A 234 12.36 -1.90 19.94
C LYS A 234 13.29 -0.81 20.47
N ASN A 235 12.78 -0.09 21.46
CA ASN A 235 13.50 0.48 22.61
C ASN A 235 12.44 0.69 23.70
N LYS A 236 12.77 0.36 24.95
CA LYS A 236 11.89 0.48 26.14
C LYS A 236 11.02 1.73 26.08
N PRO A 237 9.78 1.71 26.63
CA PRO A 237 8.97 2.91 26.73
C PRO A 237 9.76 3.95 27.53
N THR A 238 10.24 4.99 26.86
CA THR A 238 10.29 6.30 27.48
C THR A 238 8.93 6.89 27.24
N ASP A 239 8.01 6.53 28.13
CA ASP A 239 6.88 7.38 28.45
C ASP A 239 7.45 8.74 28.84
N ILE A 240 6.99 9.79 28.16
CA ILE A 240 7.06 11.16 28.68
C ILE A 240 5.65 11.48 29.17
#